data_AF-A0A7J8YRM6-F1
#
_entry.id   AF-A0A7J8YRM6-F1
#
_cell.length_a   1.000
_cell.length_b   1.000
_cell.length_c   1.000
_cell.angle_alpha   90.00
_cell.angle_beta   90.00
_cell.angle_gamma   90.00
#
_symmetry.space_group_name_H-M   'P 1'
#
loop_
_entity.id
_entity.type
_entity.pdbx_description
1 polymer ?
#
loop_
_entity_poly.entity_id
_entity_poly.type
_entity_poly.pdbx_seq_one_letter_code
_entity_poly.pdbx_strand_id
1 'polypeptide(L)' 'MLNIYNALMVKGRDTTIQQINVTCKLQQLLGNNRVRDVAMSAMMVNERNGSD' A
#
# COMPACT_ATOMS: atom_id res chain seq x y z
N MET A 1 3.29 -1.94 -23.95
CA MET A 1 2.02 -2.20 -23.25
C MET A 1 2.35 -2.46 -21.78
N LEU A 2 1.88 -1.64 -20.81
CA LEU A 2 2.16 -1.85 -19.37
C LEU A 2 1.03 -2.66 -18.75
N ASN A 3 1.21 -3.97 -18.69
CA ASN A 3 0.32 -4.85 -17.94
C ASN A 3 0.43 -4.44 -16.46
N ILE A 4 -0.69 -4.05 -15.85
CA ILE A 4 -0.73 -3.69 -14.43
C ILE A 4 -0.67 -5.01 -13.67
N TYR A 5 0.54 -5.54 -13.49
CA TYR A 5 0.76 -6.67 -12.61
C TYR A 5 0.43 -6.20 -11.19
N ASN A 6 -0.73 -6.64 -10.68
CA ASN A 6 -1.28 -6.46 -9.33
C ASN A 6 -0.84 -5.20 -8.56
N ALA A 7 -1.76 -4.26 -8.38
CA ALA A 7 -1.59 -3.24 -7.35
C ALA A 7 -1.61 -3.92 -5.97
N LEU A 8 -0.50 -3.84 -5.24
CA LEU A 8 -0.44 -4.27 -3.84
C LEU A 8 -0.83 -3.11 -2.93
N MET A 9 -1.59 -3.40 -1.89
CA MET A 9 -1.90 -2.43 -0.84
C MET A 9 -1.15 -2.80 0.44
N VAL A 10 -0.17 -1.98 0.80
CA VAL A 10 0.58 -2.11 2.06
C VAL A 10 -0.13 -1.28 3.12
N LYS A 11 -0.51 -1.91 4.22
CA LYS A 11 -1.15 -1.26 5.37
C LYS A 11 -0.12 -1.06 6.48
N GLY A 12 -0.05 0.15 7.02
CA GLY A 12 0.82 0.50 8.14
C GLY A 12 0.17 1.55 9.03
N ARG A 13 0.86 1.93 10.11
CA ARG A 13 0.48 3.05 10.97
C ARG A 13 1.60 4.06 10.98
N ASP A 14 1.24 5.34 10.93
CA ASP A 14 2.20 6.42 11.12
C ASP A 14 2.65 6.55 12.58
N THR A 15 3.62 7.43 12.83
CA THR A 15 4.04 7.89 14.15
C THR A 15 2.89 8.41 15.03
N THR A 16 1.81 8.90 14.41
CA THR A 16 0.58 9.34 15.07
C THR A 16 -0.44 8.21 15.28
N ILE A 17 -0.07 6.95 15.04
CA ILE A 17 -0.93 5.75 15.08
C ILE A 17 -2.04 5.77 14.01
N GLN A 18 -2.07 6.79 13.14
CA GLN A 18 -3.04 6.87 12.04
C GLN A 18 -2.74 5.81 10.98
N GLN A 19 -3.78 5.12 10.52
CA GLN A 19 -3.68 4.08 9.51
C GLN A 19 -3.32 4.70 8.15
N ILE A 20 -2.24 4.22 7.54
CA ILE A 20 -1.79 4.58 6.19
C ILE A 20 -1.91 3.35 5.29
N ASN A 21 -2.49 3.54 4.11
CA ASN A 21 -2.50 2.56 3.04
C ASN A 21 -1.63 3.08 1.89
N VAL A 22 -0.63 2.30 1.47
CA VAL A 22 0.23 2.61 0.33
C VAL A 22 -0.12 1.67 -0.81
N THR A 23 -0.43 2.23 -1.97
CA THR A 23 -0.63 1.46 -3.20
C THR A 23 0.70 1.36 -3.93
N CYS A 24 1.12 0.13 -4.21
CA CYS A 24 2.37 -0.18 -4.88
C CYS A 24 2.09 -0.93 -6.18
N LYS A 25 2.91 -0.71 -7.21
CA LYS A 25 2.87 -1.44 -8.49
C LYS A 25 4.08 -2.35 -8.67
N LEU A 26 3.82 -3.67 -8.73
CA LEU A 26 4.86 -4.67 -8.91
C LEU A 26 5.73 -4.39 -10.15
N GLN A 27 7.03 -4.34 -9.93
CA GLN A 27 8.03 -4.19 -10.99
C GLN A 27 8.68 -5.52 -11.36
N GLN A 28 8.92 -6.41 -10.39
CA GLN A 28 9.66 -7.63 -10.63
C GLN A 28 9.33 -8.73 -9.61
N LEU A 29 9.27 -9.99 -10.07
CA LEU A 29 9.29 -11.16 -9.19
C LEU A 29 10.75 -11.54 -8.91
N LEU A 30 11.13 -11.64 -7.64
CA LEU A 30 12.50 -11.96 -7.22
C LEU A 30 12.68 -13.44 -6.82
N GLY A 31 11.61 -14.23 -6.83
CA GLY A 31 11.60 -15.61 -6.31
C GLY A 31 11.66 -15.65 -4.78
N ASN A 32 11.56 -16.85 -4.21
CA ASN A 32 11.47 -17.07 -2.75
C ASN A 32 10.36 -16.22 -2.10
N ASN A 33 9.22 -16.11 -2.79
CA ASN A 33 8.05 -15.32 -2.36
C ASN A 33 8.36 -13.83 -2.15
N ARG A 34 9.43 -13.31 -2.80
CA ARG A 34 9.82 -11.91 -2.77
C ARG A 34 9.51 -11.24 -4.10
N VAL A 35 9.16 -9.96 -4.01
CA VAL A 35 8.84 -9.11 -5.15
C VAL A 35 9.48 -7.74 -4.94
N ARG A 36 9.80 -7.07 -6.05
CA ARG A 36 10.19 -5.66 -6.05
C ARG A 36 9.00 -4.84 -6.50
N ASP A 37 8.64 -3.88 -5.69
CA ASP A 37 7.47 -3.04 -5.89
C ASP A 37 7.86 -1.55 -5.78
N VAL A 38 7.13 -0.67 -6.47
CA VAL A 38 7.28 0.78 -6.37
C VAL A 38 6.00 1.40 -5.84
N ALA A 39 6.15 2.17 -4.76
CA ALA A 39 5.07 2.95 -4.18
C ALA A 39 4.59 4.00 -5.19
N MET A 40 3.29 3.99 -5.47
CA MET A 40 2.64 4.92 -6.39
C MET A 40 1.97 6.06 -5.64
N SER A 41 1.28 5.75 -4.54
CA SER A 41 0.57 6.73 -3.73
C SER A 41 0.34 6.23 -2.31
N ALA A 42 0.21 7.15 -1.37
CA ALA A 42 -0.13 6.90 0.03
C ALA A 42 -1.43 7.62 0.39
N MET A 43 -2.32 6.92 1.09
CA MET A 43 -3.60 7.45 1.55
C MET A 43 -3.72 7.26 3.06
N MET A 44 -3.97 8.37 3.76
CA MET A 44 -4.34 8.35 5.17
C MET A 44 -5.82 7.96 5.29
N VAL A 45 -6.09 6.96 6.12
CA VAL A 45 -7.46 6.62 6.49
C VAL A 45 -7.80 7.42 7.74
N ASN A 46 -8.75 8.34 7.61
CA ASN A 46 -9.30 9.02 8.77
C ASN A 46 -10.40 8.14 9.35
N GLU A 47 -10.09 7.43 10.44
CA GLU A 47 -11.12 6.76 11.23
C GLU A 47 -11.98 7.86 11.87
N ARG A 48 -13.11 8.19 11.24
CA ARG A 48 -14.14 8.98 11.91
C ARG A 48 -14.66 8.10 13.03
N ASN A 49 -14.18 8.33 14.24
CA ASN A 49 -14.80 7.79 15.44
C ASN A 49 -16.23 8.32 15.47
N GLY A 50 -17.16 7.52 14.95
CA GLY A 50 -18.58 7.77 15.06
C GLY A 50 -18.99 7.51 16.50
N SER A 51 -19.12 8.58 17.27
CA SER A 51 -20.03 8.63 18.40
C SER A 51 -21.20 9.50 17.96
N ASP A 52 -22.15 8.88 17.23
CA ASP A 52 -23.58 9.21 17.34
C ASP A 52 -24.17 8.26 18.39
#